data_AF-A0A8S0U8W8-F1
#
_entry.id   AF-A0A8S0U8W8-F1
#
_cell.length_a   1.000
_cell.length_b   1.000
_cell.length_c   1.000
_cell.angle_alpha   90.00
_cell.angle_beta   90.00
_cell.angle_gamma   90.00
#
_symmetry.space_group_name_H-M   'P 1'
#
loop_
_entity.id
_entity.type
_entity.pdbx_description
1 polymer ?
#
loop_
_entity_poly.entity_id
_entity_poly.type
_entity_poly.pdbx_seq_one_letter_code
_entity_poly.pdbx_strand_id
1 'polypeptide(L)'
;MASEERALRALDGAIRLFDIVAGVEPQFETVWRQADKYGVPRICFINKMDRLGANFFRTRDMIVTNLGTKPLVLQIPVGAEDNFQGVIDLVKMKAIIWFGEELGAKFTYEDIPADLKELAREHREN
;
A
#
# COMPACT_ATOMS: atom_id res chain seq x y z
N MET A 1 -0.54 10.30 -22.77
CA MET A 1 -1.97 10.63 -22.96
C MET A 1 -2.73 9.58 -23.78
N ALA A 2 -2.51 9.39 -25.09
CA ALA A 2 -3.30 8.42 -25.87
C ALA A 2 -3.02 6.93 -25.55
N SER A 3 -1.85 6.60 -25.01
CA SER A 3 -1.45 5.23 -24.65
C SER A 3 -2.04 4.77 -23.32
N GLU A 4 -2.05 5.62 -22.30
CA GLU A 4 -2.53 5.29 -20.96
C GLU A 4 -4.04 5.04 -20.96
N GLU A 5 -4.81 5.89 -21.63
CA GLU A 5 -6.25 5.73 -21.69
C GLU A 5 -6.65 4.50 -22.51
N ARG A 6 -5.87 4.15 -23.54
CA ARG A 6 -6.06 2.92 -24.30
C ARG A 6 -5.71 1.68 -23.48
N ALA A 7 -4.65 1.75 -22.66
CA ALA A 7 -4.28 0.66 -21.76
C ALA A 7 -5.39 0.41 -20.71
N LEU A 8 -5.91 1.47 -20.08
CA LEU A 8 -6.97 1.33 -19.07
C LEU A 8 -8.27 0.69 -19.61
N ARG A 9 -8.55 0.80 -20.90
CA ARG A 9 -9.71 0.12 -21.53
C ARG A 9 -9.48 -1.36 -21.82
N ALA A 10 -8.23 -1.79 -21.89
CA ALA A 10 -7.86 -3.16 -22.26
C ALA A 10 -7.52 -4.02 -21.04
N LEU A 11 -7.33 -3.41 -19.87
CA LEU A 11 -6.92 -4.08 -18.64
C LEU A 11 -8.14 -4.44 -17.79
N ASP A 12 -8.15 -5.67 -17.28
CA ASP A 12 -9.17 -6.12 -16.31
C ASP A 12 -8.87 -5.64 -14.87
N GLY A 13 -7.70 -5.06 -14.63
CA GLY A 13 -7.28 -4.53 -13.34
C GLY A 13 -5.93 -3.82 -13.41
N ALA A 14 -5.61 -3.04 -12.37
CA ALA A 14 -4.36 -2.30 -12.29
C ALA A 14 -3.75 -2.30 -10.89
N ILE A 15 -2.41 -2.21 -10.80
CA ILE A 15 -1.70 -1.96 -9.56
C ILE A 15 -1.20 -0.52 -9.57
N ARG A 16 -1.65 0.27 -8.59
CA ARG A 16 -1.20 1.65 -8.41
C ARG A 16 -0.04 1.69 -7.44
N LEU A 17 1.14 2.03 -7.94
CA LEU A 17 2.34 2.27 -7.14
C LEU A 17 2.32 3.70 -6.59
N PHE A 18 2.55 3.85 -5.28
CA PHE A 18 2.77 5.11 -4.59
C PHE A 18 4.16 5.13 -3.97
N ASP A 19 4.83 6.27 -4.03
CA ASP A 19 6.05 6.51 -3.25
C ASP A 19 5.65 6.93 -1.83
N ILE A 20 6.19 6.28 -0.80
CA ILE A 20 5.79 6.55 0.58
C ILE A 20 6.08 7.99 1.03
N VAL A 21 7.13 8.62 0.49
CA VAL A 21 7.56 9.97 0.91
C VAL A 21 6.74 11.03 0.20
N ALA A 22 6.53 10.87 -1.11
CA ALA A 22 5.75 11.82 -1.92
C ALA A 22 4.23 11.65 -1.69
N GLY A 23 3.77 10.42 -1.48
CA GLY A 23 2.36 10.09 -1.33
C GLY A 23 1.58 10.20 -2.64
N VAL A 24 0.52 11.01 -2.63
CA VAL A 24 -0.33 11.25 -3.82
C VAL A 24 0.09 12.55 -4.50
N GLU A 25 0.64 12.44 -5.71
CA GLU A 25 1.01 13.58 -6.54
C GLU A 25 -0.19 14.07 -7.40
N PRO A 26 -0.29 15.37 -7.73
CA PRO A 26 -1.43 15.92 -8.47
C PRO A 26 -1.70 15.26 -9.82
N GLN A 27 -0.65 14.78 -10.50
CA GLN A 27 -0.77 14.10 -11.79
C GLN A 27 -1.49 12.74 -11.68
N PHE A 28 -1.58 12.18 -10.47
CA PHE A 28 -2.25 10.90 -10.24
C PHE A 28 -3.77 11.01 -10.33
N GLU A 29 -4.35 12.18 -10.04
CA GLU A 29 -5.80 12.36 -10.04
C GLU A 29 -6.41 12.13 -11.42
N THR A 30 -5.79 12.63 -12.48
CA THR A 30 -6.30 12.48 -13.85
C THR A 30 -6.35 11.01 -14.27
N VAL A 31 -5.29 10.26 -14.00
CA VAL A 31 -5.21 8.82 -14.28
C VAL A 31 -6.21 8.04 -13.41
N TRP A 32 -6.37 8.46 -12.15
CA TRP A 32 -7.33 7.85 -11.23
C TRP A 32 -8.77 7.99 -11.72
N ARG A 33 -9.17 9.20 -12.12
CA ARG A 33 -10.50 9.47 -12.70
C ARG A 33 -10.74 8.72 -14.01
N GLN A 34 -9.70 8.55 -14.83
CA GLN A 34 -9.80 7.72 -16.04
C GLN A 34 -10.05 6.26 -15.68
N ALA A 35 -9.33 5.70 -14.71
CA ALA A 35 -9.56 4.33 -14.26
C ALA A 35 -10.96 4.15 -13.62
N ASP A 36 -11.45 5.15 -12.87
CA ASP A 36 -12.82 5.18 -12.34
C ASP A 36 -13.85 5.13 -13.48
N LYS A 37 -13.67 5.95 -14.53
CA LYS A 37 -14.56 6.00 -15.71
C LYS A 37 -14.70 4.65 -16.41
N TYR A 38 -13.62 3.87 -16.47
CA TYR A 38 -13.62 2.55 -17.10
C TYR A 38 -13.93 1.39 -16.14
N GLY A 39 -14.20 1.69 -14.86
CA GLY A 39 -14.52 0.67 -13.86
C GLY A 39 -13.37 -0.28 -13.55
N VAL A 40 -12.12 0.16 -13.72
CA VAL A 40 -10.94 -0.70 -13.55
C VAL A 40 -10.69 -0.94 -12.05
N PRO A 41 -10.77 -2.19 -11.56
CA PRO A 41 -10.44 -2.51 -10.19
C PRO A 41 -8.94 -2.33 -9.95
N ARG A 42 -8.58 -1.84 -8.76
CA ARG A 42 -7.22 -1.42 -8.44
C ARG A 42 -6.74 -1.93 -7.09
N ILE A 43 -5.47 -2.32 -7.04
CA ILE A 43 -4.72 -2.55 -5.80
C ILE A 43 -3.71 -1.42 -5.64
N CYS A 44 -3.64 -0.82 -4.45
CA CYS A 44 -2.64 0.18 -4.11
C CYS A 44 -1.43 -0.50 -3.47
N PHE A 45 -0.24 -0.23 -3.98
CA PHE A 45 1.02 -0.68 -3.41
C PHE A 45 1.87 0.54 -3.07
N ILE A 46 2.16 0.68 -1.78
CA ILE A 46 2.97 1.79 -1.26
C ILE A 46 4.40 1.27 -1.12
N ASN A 47 5.32 1.87 -1.89
CA ASN A 47 6.69 1.42 -2.06
C ASN A 47 7.68 2.32 -1.31
N LYS A 48 8.92 1.82 -1.17
CA LYS A 48 10.07 2.50 -0.57
C LYS A 48 9.93 2.79 0.92
N MET A 49 9.34 1.85 1.66
CA MET A 49 9.11 1.94 3.11
C MET A 49 10.39 2.15 3.94
N ASP A 50 11.56 1.87 3.34
CA ASP A 50 12.91 2.06 3.85
C ASP A 50 13.38 3.54 3.84
N ARG A 51 12.62 4.47 3.25
CA ARG A 51 13.05 5.86 3.11
C ARG A 51 12.76 6.71 4.35
N LEU A 52 13.66 7.63 4.65
CA LEU A 52 13.45 8.68 5.65
C LEU A 52 12.14 9.45 5.37
N GLY A 53 11.32 9.61 6.40
CA GLY A 53 9.99 10.23 6.31
C GLY A 53 8.88 9.27 5.85
N ALA A 54 9.15 7.95 5.77
CA ALA A 54 8.15 6.95 5.45
C ALA A 54 7.02 6.93 6.48
N ASN A 55 5.79 7.23 6.05
CA ASN A 55 4.61 7.19 6.91
C ASN A 55 3.40 6.62 6.16
N PHE A 56 3.10 5.35 6.42
CA PHE A 56 2.05 4.60 5.72
C PHE A 56 0.66 5.22 5.92
N PHE A 57 0.33 5.61 7.15
CA PHE A 57 -0.97 6.17 7.47
C PHE A 57 -1.18 7.54 6.83
N ARG A 58 -0.12 8.36 6.75
CA ARG A 58 -0.17 9.62 6.00
C ARG A 58 -0.47 9.39 4.52
N THR A 59 0.21 8.44 3.88
CA THR A 59 -0.05 8.13 2.46
C THR A 59 -1.45 7.57 2.25
N ARG A 60 -1.93 6.72 3.17
CA ARG A 60 -3.33 6.24 3.18
C ARG A 60 -4.31 7.40 3.29
N ASP A 61 -4.07 8.37 4.16
CA ASP A 61 -4.95 9.52 4.33
C ASP A 61 -4.94 10.41 3.09
N MET A 62 -3.78 10.61 2.46
CA MET A 62 -3.69 11.31 1.17
C MET A 62 -4.49 10.61 0.06
N ILE A 63 -4.51 9.28 0.03
CA ILE A 63 -5.35 8.52 -0.92
C ILE A 63 -6.83 8.84 -0.68
N VAL A 64 -7.26 8.91 0.57
CA VAL A 64 -8.64 9.28 0.91
C VAL A 64 -8.94 10.72 0.49
N THR A 65 -8.11 11.68 0.90
CA THR A 65 -8.38 13.11 0.70
C THR A 65 -8.24 13.55 -0.75
N ASN A 66 -7.26 13.04 -1.48
CA ASN A 66 -6.95 13.51 -2.83
C ASN A 66 -7.66 12.70 -3.92
N LEU A 67 -7.86 11.40 -3.69
CA LEU A 67 -8.50 10.51 -4.69
C LEU A 67 -9.97 10.23 -4.37
N GLY A 68 -10.47 10.67 -3.21
CA GLY A 68 -11.87 10.54 -2.82
C GLY A 68 -12.33 9.09 -2.69
N THR A 69 -11.42 8.18 -2.36
CA THR A 69 -11.69 6.73 -2.25
C THR A 69 -11.57 6.24 -0.82
N LYS A 70 -12.26 5.14 -0.49
CA LYS A 70 -12.12 4.44 0.80
C LYS A 70 -11.22 3.22 0.59
N PRO A 71 -9.89 3.30 0.84
CA PRO A 71 -9.01 2.16 0.68
C PRO A 71 -9.26 1.12 1.78
N LEU A 72 -9.26 -0.16 1.40
CA LEU A 72 -9.22 -1.26 2.35
C LEU A 72 -7.75 -1.61 2.62
N VAL A 73 -7.33 -1.46 3.87
CA VAL A 73 -5.97 -1.81 4.29
C VAL A 73 -5.87 -3.33 4.41
N LEU A 74 -4.98 -3.95 3.65
CA LEU A 74 -4.69 -5.40 3.73
C LEU A 74 -3.44 -5.70 4.55
N GLN A 75 -2.51 -4.75 4.59
CA GLN A 75 -1.21 -4.91 5.22
C GLN A 75 -0.81 -3.64 5.98
N ILE A 76 -0.17 -3.82 7.13
CA ILE A 76 0.40 -2.73 7.94
C ILE A 76 1.91 -2.96 8.04
N PRO A 77 2.77 -1.96 7.77
CA PRO A 77 4.21 -2.15 7.88
C PRO A 77 4.66 -2.39 9.33
N VAL A 78 5.66 -3.25 9.49
CA VAL A 78 6.39 -3.45 10.75
C VAL A 78 7.67 -2.63 10.69
N GLY A 79 7.73 -1.60 11.54
CA GLY A 79 8.78 -0.60 11.50
C GLY A 79 8.62 0.39 10.33
N ALA A 80 9.58 1.30 10.22
CA ALA A 80 9.66 2.31 9.17
C ALA A 80 11.13 2.70 8.97
N GLU A 81 11.43 3.28 7.80
CA GLU A 81 12.78 3.73 7.46
C GLU A 81 13.78 2.56 7.59
N ASP A 82 14.95 2.80 8.18
CA ASP A 82 15.97 1.78 8.42
C ASP A 82 15.50 0.61 9.32
N ASN A 83 14.39 0.79 10.06
CA ASN A 83 13.80 -0.25 10.91
C ASN A 83 12.67 -1.01 10.20
N PHE A 84 12.41 -0.77 8.92
CA PHE A 84 11.41 -1.51 8.17
C PHE A 84 11.85 -2.97 7.97
N GLN A 85 11.11 -3.91 8.55
CA GLN A 85 11.49 -5.33 8.61
C GLN A 85 10.46 -6.25 7.95
N GLY A 86 9.25 -5.77 7.71
CA GLY A 86 8.15 -6.66 7.44
C GLY A 86 6.80 -5.97 7.25
N VAL A 87 5.77 -6.79 7.07
CA VAL A 87 4.38 -6.36 7.04
C VAL A 87 3.51 -7.31 7.84
N ILE A 88 2.49 -6.80 8.51
CA ILE A 88 1.42 -7.58 9.09
C ILE A 88 0.40 -7.88 8.00
N ASP A 89 0.15 -9.16 7.76
CA ASP A 89 -0.98 -9.63 6.95
C ASP A 89 -2.24 -9.66 7.84
N LEU A 90 -3.18 -8.74 7.58
CA LEU A 90 -4.42 -8.61 8.35
C LEU A 90 -5.44 -9.72 8.04
N VAL A 91 -5.31 -10.40 6.90
CA VAL A 91 -6.19 -11.52 6.53
C VAL A 91 -5.83 -12.73 7.39
N LYS A 92 -4.53 -13.05 7.47
CA LYS A 92 -3.99 -14.16 8.27
C LYS A 92 -3.77 -13.80 9.74
N MET A 93 -3.76 -12.51 10.08
CA MET A 93 -3.37 -11.98 11.40
C MET A 93 -2.00 -12.50 11.86
N LYS A 94 -1.00 -12.35 10.99
CA LYS A 94 0.39 -12.74 11.23
C LYS A 94 1.35 -11.68 10.71
N ALA A 95 2.48 -11.50 11.38
CA ALA A 95 3.58 -10.70 10.86
C ALA A 95 4.38 -11.52 9.85
N ILE A 96 4.73 -10.92 8.72
CA ILE A 96 5.64 -11.45 7.71
C ILE A 96 6.93 -10.66 7.86
N ILE A 97 7.98 -11.31 8.38
CA ILE A 97 9.29 -10.69 8.60
C ILE A 97 10.27 -11.25 7.57
N TRP A 98 11.01 -10.36 6.91
CA TRP A 98 12.04 -10.74 5.93
C TRP A 98 13.42 -10.77 6.59
N PHE A 99 14.21 -11.80 6.28
CA PHE A 99 15.59 -11.90 6.73
C PHE A 99 16.57 -11.62 5.60
N GLY A 100 17.35 -10.56 5.76
CA GLY A 100 18.36 -10.12 4.79
C GLY A 100 17.80 -9.17 3.74
N GLU A 101 18.72 -8.53 3.02
CA GLU A 101 18.41 -7.53 1.98
C GLU A 101 18.31 -8.14 0.57
N GLU A 102 18.37 -9.47 0.47
CA GLU A 102 18.47 -10.20 -0.79
C GLU A 102 17.13 -10.26 -1.53
N LEU A 103 17.16 -10.16 -2.87
CA LEU A 103 16.01 -10.45 -3.71
C LEU A 103 15.59 -11.92 -3.55
N GLY A 104 14.42 -12.16 -2.96
CA GLY A 104 13.97 -13.50 -2.58
C GLY A 104 14.39 -13.92 -1.17
N ALA A 105 14.75 -12.96 -0.31
CA ALA A 105 14.98 -13.16 1.11
C ALA A 105 13.92 -14.07 1.73
N LYS A 106 14.38 -15.02 2.56
CA LYS A 106 13.49 -15.91 3.30
C LYS A 106 12.62 -15.05 4.22
N PHE A 107 11.35 -15.39 4.32
CA PHE A 107 10.44 -14.78 5.27
C PHE A 107 9.89 -15.80 6.25
N THR A 108 9.55 -15.36 7.45
CA THR A 108 8.80 -16.14 8.45
C THR A 108 7.44 -15.53 8.70
N TYR A 109 6.50 -16.39 9.08
CA TYR A 109 5.27 -15.95 9.72
C TYR A 109 5.48 -15.96 11.24
N GLU A 110 5.33 -14.79 11.84
CA GLU A 110 5.47 -14.57 13.28
C GLU A 110 4.18 -14.03 13.88
N ASP A 111 4.12 -14.02 15.21
CA ASP A 111 3.03 -13.34 15.90
C ASP A 111 3.17 -11.82 15.73
N ILE A 112 2.03 -11.14 15.64
CA ILE A 112 2.00 -9.69 15.49
C ILE A 112 2.65 -9.04 16.72
N PRO A 113 3.60 -8.10 16.55
CA PRO A 113 4.20 -7.35 17.64
C PRO A 113 3.14 -6.75 18.58
N ALA A 114 3.41 -6.79 19.88
CA ALA A 114 2.40 -6.46 20.91
C ALA A 114 1.87 -5.01 20.77
N ASP A 115 2.73 -4.09 20.36
CA ASP A 115 2.44 -2.68 20.08
C ASP A 115 1.57 -2.47 18.84
N LEU A 116 1.64 -3.36 17.84
CA LEU A 116 0.85 -3.29 16.61
C LEU A 116 -0.40 -4.16 16.62
N LYS A 117 -0.58 -5.02 17.64
CA LYS A 117 -1.67 -6.00 17.70
C LYS A 117 -3.06 -5.36 17.73
N GLU A 118 -3.22 -4.29 18.50
CA GLU A 118 -4.50 -3.60 18.62
C GLU A 118 -4.83 -2.83 17.33
N LEU A 119 -3.85 -2.14 16.76
CA LEU A 119 -3.96 -1.45 15.49
C LEU A 119 -4.34 -2.43 14.35
N ALA A 120 -3.73 -3.61 14.32
CA ALA A 120 -4.07 -4.65 13.36
C ALA A 120 -5.51 -5.18 13.54
N ARG A 121 -5.97 -5.31 14.78
CA ARG A 121 -7.34 -5.74 15.09
C ARG A 121 -8.36 -4.69 14.62
N GLU A 122 -8.14 -3.43 14.95
CA GLU A 122 -8.99 -2.31 14.52
C GLU A 122 -9.11 -2.26 13.00
N HIS A 123 -8.00 -2.41 12.27
CA HIS A 123 -7.98 -2.39 10.81
C HIS A 123 -8.57 -3.63 10.13
N ARG A 124 -8.73 -4.75 10.86
CA ARG A 124 -9.38 -5.96 10.33
C ARG A 124 -10.90 -5.92 10.48
N GLU A 125 -11.39 -5.28 11.54
CA GLU A 125 -12.81 -5.24 11.88
C GLU A 125 -13.60 -4.13 11.15
N ASN A 126 -12.91 -3.14 10.56
CA ASN A 126 -13.48 -1.94 9.91
C ASN A 126 -13.29 -1.88 8.39
#